data_AF-A0A328U8E3-F1
#
_entry.id   AF-A0A328U8E3-F1
#
_cell.length_a   1.000
_cell.length_b   1.000
_cell.length_c   1.000
_cell.angle_alpha   90.00
_cell.angle_beta   90.00
_cell.angle_gamma   90.00
#
_symmetry.space_group_name_H-M   'P 1'
#
loop_
_entity.id
_entity.type
_entity.pdbx_description
1 polymer ?
#
loop_
_entity_poly.entity_id
_entity_poly.type
_entity_poly.pdbx_seq_one_letter_code
_entity_poly.pdbx_strand_id
1 'polypeptide(L)'
;MKRLKNRLRFVSIVSALFILGVIAAIIWYQRADPLIYNGITIYTDPGGKNKVYTIEIGNRSGTEIKLQHVTVNDRKKPDLVQLGITYNSSHLVQFMGNQTDPATKIMDLQDAPIHPQLSAKKIRAVLASNVNSNKSTPIHYGIVVRYDQEPLQEVTIRYDYLGFTKVKHVAIGSMSH
;
A
#
# COMPACT_ATOMS: atom_id res chain seq x y z
N MET A 1 28.04 39.28 33.13
CA MET A 1 27.15 38.16 33.55
C MET A 1 25.74 38.16 32.91
N LYS A 2 25.01 39.29 32.81
CA LYS A 2 23.64 39.32 32.19
C LYS A 2 23.57 38.77 30.75
N ARG A 3 24.53 39.11 29.88
CA ARG A 3 24.58 38.62 28.48
C ARG A 3 24.77 37.10 28.38
N LEU A 4 25.56 36.49 29.27
CA LEU A 4 25.78 35.04 29.31
C LEU A 4 24.50 34.29 29.73
N LYS A 5 23.80 34.82 30.74
CA LYS A 5 22.54 34.24 31.26
C LYS A 5 21.41 34.28 30.22
N ASN A 6 21.36 35.32 29.39
CA ASN A 6 20.41 35.42 28.28
C ASN A 6 20.74 34.46 27.12
N ARG A 7 22.02 34.26 26.80
CA ARG A 7 22.45 33.25 25.82
C ARG A 7 22.13 31.83 26.28
N LEU A 8 22.37 31.52 27.56
CA LEU A 8 22.06 30.20 28.12
C LEU A 8 20.55 29.92 28.06
N ARG A 9 19.71 30.90 28.44
CA ARG A 9 18.24 30.80 28.32
C ARG A 9 17.78 30.61 26.88
N PHE A 10 18.37 31.34 25.94
CA PHE A 10 18.05 31.20 24.52
C PHE A 10 18.38 29.80 24.00
N VAL A 11 19.56 29.26 24.33
CA VAL A 11 19.95 27.89 23.95
C VAL A 11 19.00 26.85 24.57
N SER A 12 18.62 27.01 25.84
CA SER A 12 17.64 26.13 26.48
C SER A 12 16.28 26.16 25.79
N ILE A 13 15.79 27.34 25.38
CA ILE A 13 14.51 27.48 24.66
C ILE A 13 14.58 26.82 23.28
N VAL A 14 15.64 27.09 22.51
CA VAL A 14 15.82 26.49 21.18
C VAL A 14 15.93 24.97 21.28
N SER A 15 16.67 24.45 22.25
CA SER A 15 16.79 23.01 22.50
C SER A 15 15.44 22.39 22.87
N ALA A 16 14.69 23.02 23.77
CA ALA A 16 13.35 22.56 24.15
C ALA A 16 12.39 22.54 22.95
N LEU A 17 12.39 23.58 22.12
CA LEU A 17 11.57 23.63 20.90
C LEU A 17 11.96 22.55 19.90
N PHE A 18 13.26 22.27 19.75
CA PHE A 18 13.75 21.20 18.90
C PHE A 18 13.27 19.82 19.38
N ILE A 19 13.37 19.55 20.69
CA ILE A 19 12.86 18.31 21.30
C ILE A 19 11.36 18.16 21.06
N LEU A 20 10.58 19.23 21.27
CA LEU A 20 9.14 19.24 21.01
C LEU A 20 8.84 18.97 19.53
N GLY A 21 9.61 19.55 18.62
CA GLY A 21 9.50 19.29 17.18
C GLY A 21 9.73 17.83 16.81
N VAL A 22 10.76 17.20 17.37
CA VAL A 22 11.05 15.77 17.15
C VAL A 22 9.91 14.90 17.68
N ILE A 23 9.42 15.18 18.89
CA ILE A 23 8.28 14.43 19.47
C ILE A 23 7.04 14.57 18.59
N ALA A 24 6.72 15.77 18.11
CA ALA A 24 5.59 16.01 17.22
C ALA A 24 5.73 15.23 15.90
N ALA A 25 6.93 15.20 15.32
CA ALA A 25 7.21 14.43 14.11
C ALA A 25 7.04 12.91 14.32
N ILE A 26 7.51 12.38 15.46
CA ILE A 26 7.32 10.97 15.81
C ILE A 26 5.83 10.63 15.96
N ILE A 27 5.07 11.45 16.67
CA ILE A 27 3.62 11.24 16.85
C ILE A 27 2.90 11.30 15.50
N TRP A 28 3.22 12.30 14.66
CA TRP A 28 2.67 12.41 13.32
C TRP A 28 2.99 11.17 12.48
N TYR A 29 4.25 10.72 12.50
CA TYR A 29 4.67 9.52 11.79
C TYR A 29 3.91 8.29 12.30
N GLN A 30 3.81 8.06 13.61
CA GLN A 30 3.09 6.90 14.17
C GLN A 30 1.61 6.90 13.78
N ARG A 31 0.97 8.06 13.71
CA ARG A 31 -0.45 8.20 13.33
C ARG A 31 -0.71 8.15 11.83
N ALA A 32 0.32 8.39 11.00
CA ALA A 32 0.15 8.32 9.55
C ALA A 32 -0.18 6.88 9.13
N ASP A 33 -1.27 6.67 8.38
CA ASP A 33 -1.60 5.37 7.80
C ASP A 33 -1.68 5.52 6.28
N PRO A 34 -0.52 5.56 5.61
CA PRO A 34 -0.44 5.95 4.20
C PRO A 34 -0.96 4.85 3.26
N LEU A 35 -0.87 3.57 3.67
CA LEU A 35 -1.37 2.43 2.92
C LEU A 35 -2.81 2.11 3.32
N ILE A 36 -3.75 2.30 2.39
CA ILE A 36 -5.16 2.02 2.60
C ILE A 36 -5.57 0.70 1.97
N TYR A 37 -6.59 0.09 2.55
CA TYR A 37 -7.30 -1.08 2.02
C TYR A 37 -8.64 -0.60 1.47
N ASN A 38 -8.94 -0.97 0.23
CA ASN A 38 -10.16 -0.54 -0.47
C ASN A 38 -11.16 -1.66 -0.68
N GLY A 39 -10.75 -2.92 -0.53
CA GLY A 39 -11.63 -4.07 -0.74
C GLY A 39 -10.84 -5.33 -1.09
N ILE A 40 -11.57 -6.43 -1.17
CA ILE A 40 -11.01 -7.72 -1.55
C ILE A 40 -11.88 -8.35 -2.63
N THR A 41 -11.23 -8.98 -3.60
CA THR A 41 -11.89 -9.86 -4.57
C THR A 41 -11.31 -11.26 -4.42
N ILE A 42 -12.16 -12.26 -4.67
CA ILE A 42 -11.78 -13.66 -4.55
C ILE A 42 -12.02 -14.31 -5.91
N TYR A 43 -10.98 -14.91 -6.46
CA TYR A 43 -11.06 -15.77 -7.61
C TYR A 43 -10.95 -17.22 -7.15
N THR A 44 -11.92 -18.03 -7.56
CA THR A 44 -11.86 -19.48 -7.40
C THR A 44 -11.61 -20.07 -8.79
N ASP A 45 -10.55 -20.86 -8.90
CA ASP A 45 -10.24 -21.61 -10.12
C ASP A 45 -11.46 -22.45 -10.55
N PRO A 46 -11.79 -22.61 -11.85
CA PRO A 46 -12.82 -23.52 -12.34
C PRO A 46 -12.86 -24.91 -11.69
N GLY A 47 -11.70 -25.43 -11.24
CA GLY A 47 -11.61 -26.70 -10.49
C GLY A 47 -12.09 -26.65 -9.03
N GLY A 48 -12.49 -25.48 -8.52
CA GLY A 48 -13.02 -25.26 -7.16
C GLY A 48 -12.00 -25.36 -6.02
N LYS A 49 -10.75 -25.73 -6.31
CA LYS A 49 -9.76 -26.12 -5.30
C LYS A 49 -8.87 -24.99 -4.80
N ASN A 50 -8.60 -23.99 -5.65
CA ASN A 50 -7.63 -22.94 -5.33
C ASN A 50 -8.35 -21.60 -5.21
N LYS A 51 -8.10 -20.88 -4.11
CA LYS A 51 -8.62 -19.53 -3.90
C LYS A 51 -7.49 -18.52 -3.97
N VAL A 52 -7.63 -17.56 -4.89
CA VAL A 52 -6.71 -16.44 -5.03
C VAL A 52 -7.43 -15.18 -4.59
N TYR A 53 -6.87 -14.52 -3.60
CA TYR A 53 -7.37 -13.30 -3.00
C TYR A 53 -6.63 -12.12 -3.62
N THR A 54 -7.35 -11.10 -4.09
CA THR A 54 -6.73 -9.84 -4.51
C THR A 54 -7.20 -8.74 -3.58
N ILE A 55 -6.26 -8.21 -2.79
CA ILE A 55 -6.48 -7.19 -1.78
C ILE A 55 -6.19 -5.85 -2.43
N GLU A 56 -7.23 -5.06 -2.69
CA GLU A 56 -7.07 -3.75 -3.28
C GLU A 56 -6.46 -2.79 -2.28
N ILE A 57 -5.39 -2.12 -2.69
CA ILE A 57 -4.65 -1.17 -1.86
C ILE A 57 -4.45 0.15 -2.57
N GLY A 58 -4.31 1.21 -1.77
CA GLY A 58 -4.02 2.55 -2.25
C GLY A 58 -2.96 3.23 -1.40
N ASN A 59 -2.29 4.22 -1.97
CA ASN A 59 -1.34 5.06 -1.26
C ASN A 59 -1.92 6.48 -1.14
N ARG A 60 -2.35 6.86 0.08
CA ARG A 60 -2.88 8.21 0.36
C ARG A 60 -1.80 9.24 0.66
N SER A 61 -0.55 8.83 0.75
CA SER A 61 0.56 9.75 1.00
C SER A 61 1.01 10.48 -0.28
N GLY A 62 1.87 11.48 -0.12
CA GLY A 62 2.51 12.17 -1.23
C GLY A 62 3.80 11.51 -1.73
N THR A 63 4.21 10.39 -1.14
CA THR A 63 5.47 9.70 -1.45
C THR A 63 5.23 8.25 -1.81
N GLU A 64 6.20 7.61 -2.44
CA GLU A 64 6.11 6.18 -2.79
C GLU A 64 6.17 5.29 -1.56
N ILE A 65 5.45 4.16 -1.63
CA ILE A 65 5.51 3.08 -0.65
C ILE A 65 6.17 1.87 -1.30
N LYS A 66 7.10 1.22 -0.61
CA LYS A 66 7.72 -0.04 -1.08
C LYS A 66 7.22 -1.20 -0.25
N LEU A 67 6.62 -2.20 -0.88
CA LEU A 67 6.21 -3.41 -0.17
C LEU A 67 7.44 -4.25 0.17
N GLN A 68 7.47 -4.82 1.38
CA GLN A 68 8.57 -5.67 1.82
C GLN A 68 8.15 -7.14 1.80
N HIS A 69 7.14 -7.46 2.60
CA HIS A 69 6.57 -8.80 2.66
C HIS A 69 5.12 -8.76 3.12
N VAL A 70 4.42 -9.85 2.85
CA VAL A 70 3.06 -10.06 3.27
C VAL A 70 2.99 -11.42 3.96
N THR A 71 2.34 -11.44 5.10
CA THR A 71 1.96 -12.68 5.78
C THR A 71 0.46 -12.74 5.90
N VAL A 72 -0.06 -13.94 6.03
CA VAL A 72 -1.46 -14.23 6.29
C VAL A 72 -1.59 -14.82 7.69
N ASN A 73 -2.77 -14.79 8.29
CA ASN A 73 -3.15 -15.53 9.51
C ASN A 73 -2.01 -15.84 10.50
N ASP A 74 -1.90 -15.12 11.62
CA ASP A 74 -0.87 -15.38 12.65
C ASP A 74 0.57 -15.49 12.11
N ARG A 75 0.90 -14.66 11.10
CA ARG A 75 2.23 -14.57 10.45
C ARG A 75 2.63 -15.80 9.61
N LYS A 76 1.66 -16.62 9.19
CA LYS A 76 1.89 -17.70 8.23
C LYS A 76 2.31 -17.15 6.87
N LYS A 77 3.16 -17.91 6.17
CA LYS A 77 3.60 -17.58 4.82
C LYS A 77 2.57 -18.10 3.82
N PRO A 78 1.98 -17.24 2.97
CA PRO A 78 1.10 -17.69 1.90
C PRO A 78 1.87 -18.43 0.79
N ASP A 79 1.15 -19.24 0.01
CA ASP A 79 1.70 -20.04 -1.10
C ASP A 79 2.15 -19.16 -2.27
N LEU A 80 1.54 -18.00 -2.42
CA LEU A 80 1.88 -16.98 -3.41
C LEU A 80 1.64 -15.59 -2.83
N VAL A 81 2.56 -14.66 -3.07
CA VAL A 81 2.29 -13.23 -2.95
C VAL A 81 2.88 -12.47 -4.12
N GLN A 82 2.06 -11.67 -4.78
CA GLN A 82 2.47 -10.83 -5.90
C GLN A 82 1.84 -9.45 -5.82
N LEU A 83 2.48 -8.47 -6.45
CA LEU A 83 1.92 -7.14 -6.67
C LEU A 83 1.22 -7.12 -8.03
N GLY A 84 -0.05 -6.74 -8.03
CA GLY A 84 -0.78 -6.41 -9.24
C GLY A 84 -0.86 -4.90 -9.43
N ILE A 85 -0.62 -4.44 -10.67
CA ILE A 85 -0.74 -3.04 -11.06
C ILE A 85 -1.53 -2.94 -12.36
N THR A 86 -2.66 -2.24 -12.33
CA THR A 86 -3.39 -1.89 -13.55
C THR A 86 -2.88 -0.58 -14.10
N TYR A 87 -2.47 -0.58 -15.37
CA TYR A 87 -2.02 0.59 -16.08
C TYR A 87 -3.10 1.08 -17.04
N ASN A 88 -3.28 2.38 -17.17
CA ASN A 88 -4.04 2.96 -18.29
C ASN A 88 -5.50 2.46 -18.44
N SER A 89 -6.07 1.83 -17.41
CA SER A 89 -7.43 1.30 -17.35
C SER A 89 -8.09 1.68 -16.03
N SER A 90 -9.42 1.83 -16.04
CA SER A 90 -10.22 2.07 -14.84
C SER A 90 -10.56 0.78 -14.08
N HIS A 91 -10.18 -0.38 -14.62
CA HIS A 91 -10.41 -1.64 -13.93
C HIS A 91 -9.49 -1.77 -12.72
N LEU A 92 -10.07 -2.20 -11.60
CA LEU A 92 -9.32 -2.52 -10.40
C LEU A 92 -8.42 -3.73 -10.67
N VAL A 93 -7.39 -3.89 -9.85
CA VAL A 93 -6.57 -5.09 -9.90
C VAL A 93 -7.43 -6.27 -9.44
N GLN A 94 -7.66 -7.22 -10.34
CA GLN A 94 -8.40 -8.43 -10.07
C GLN A 94 -7.73 -9.60 -10.78
N PHE A 95 -7.17 -10.53 -10.01
CA PHE A 95 -6.63 -11.76 -10.59
C PHE A 95 -7.76 -12.68 -11.04
N MET A 96 -7.77 -13.09 -12.30
CA MET A 96 -8.76 -14.01 -12.88
C MET A 96 -8.11 -15.09 -13.76
N GLY A 97 -6.88 -15.52 -13.40
CA GLY A 97 -6.10 -16.43 -14.23
C GLY A 97 -5.87 -15.86 -15.63
N ASN A 98 -6.19 -16.63 -16.67
CA ASN A 98 -6.04 -16.21 -18.07
C ASN A 98 -6.99 -15.09 -18.50
N GLN A 99 -8.00 -14.77 -17.68
CA GLN A 99 -8.96 -13.69 -17.93
C GLN A 99 -8.61 -12.39 -17.19
N THR A 100 -7.47 -12.36 -16.49
CA THR A 100 -6.96 -11.13 -15.86
C THR A 100 -6.85 -10.04 -16.93
N ASP A 101 -7.30 -8.82 -16.60
CA ASP A 101 -7.25 -7.68 -17.53
C ASP A 101 -5.83 -7.56 -18.12
N PRO A 102 -5.64 -7.54 -19.45
CA PRO A 102 -4.33 -7.38 -20.09
C PRO A 102 -3.57 -6.12 -19.66
N ALA A 103 -4.27 -5.09 -19.19
CA ALA A 103 -3.71 -3.87 -18.63
C ALA A 103 -3.12 -4.05 -17.21
N THR A 104 -3.44 -5.17 -16.56
CA THR A 104 -2.93 -5.54 -15.23
C THR A 104 -1.68 -6.39 -15.35
N LYS A 105 -0.59 -5.93 -14.75
CA LYS A 105 0.64 -6.71 -14.62
C LYS A 105 0.73 -7.29 -13.22
N ILE A 106 0.96 -8.59 -13.14
CA ILE A 106 1.24 -9.30 -11.89
C ILE A 106 2.75 -9.57 -11.84
N MET A 107 3.40 -9.16 -10.75
CA MET A 107 4.86 -9.18 -10.60
C MET A 107 5.26 -9.42 -9.13
N ASP A 108 6.56 -9.53 -8.85
CA ASP A 108 7.01 -9.70 -7.47
C ASP A 108 6.75 -8.43 -6.66
N LEU A 109 6.51 -8.59 -5.35
CA LEU A 109 6.16 -7.49 -4.45
C LEU A 109 7.12 -6.30 -4.49
N GLN A 110 8.39 -6.54 -4.79
CA GLN A 110 9.48 -5.56 -4.72
C GLN A 110 9.83 -4.96 -6.08
N ASP A 111 9.23 -5.44 -7.17
CA ASP A 111 9.55 -5.02 -8.54
C ASP A 111 9.13 -3.57 -8.82
N ALA A 112 8.11 -3.08 -8.11
CA ALA A 112 7.60 -1.73 -8.27
C ALA A 112 7.12 -1.13 -6.94
N PRO A 113 7.29 0.19 -6.74
CA PRO A 113 6.66 0.89 -5.64
C PRO A 113 5.17 1.12 -5.91
N ILE A 114 4.42 1.40 -4.84
CA ILE A 114 3.05 1.92 -4.91
C ILE A 114 3.12 3.44 -4.95
N HIS A 115 2.81 4.02 -6.11
CA HIS A 115 2.77 5.48 -6.25
C HIS A 115 1.53 6.08 -5.57
N PRO A 116 1.58 7.37 -5.17
CA PRO A 116 0.41 8.10 -4.67
C PRO A 116 -0.82 7.90 -5.54
N GLN A 117 -1.96 7.64 -4.90
CA GLN A 117 -3.22 7.39 -5.58
C GLN A 117 -3.61 8.60 -6.44
N LEU A 118 -3.94 8.34 -7.71
CA LEU A 118 -4.39 9.38 -8.61
C LEU A 118 -5.79 9.87 -8.23
N SER A 119 -6.01 11.17 -8.33
CA SER A 119 -7.36 11.73 -8.21
C SER A 119 -8.22 11.33 -9.40
N ALA A 120 -9.54 11.26 -9.24
CA ALA A 120 -10.47 10.92 -10.32
C ALA A 120 -10.27 11.80 -11.57
N LYS A 121 -9.96 13.09 -11.40
CA LYS A 121 -9.63 14.00 -12.51
C LYS A 121 -8.37 13.56 -13.27
N LYS A 122 -7.32 13.15 -12.55
CA LYS A 122 -6.07 12.65 -13.16
C LYS A 122 -6.30 11.31 -13.86
N ILE A 123 -7.08 10.40 -13.26
CA ILE A 123 -7.45 9.12 -13.88
C ILE A 123 -8.16 9.39 -15.21
N ARG A 124 -9.20 10.24 -15.22
CA ARG A 124 -9.89 10.62 -16.46
C ARG A 124 -8.96 11.22 -17.51
N ALA A 125 -8.02 12.06 -17.09
CA ALA A 125 -7.04 12.66 -18.01
C ALA A 125 -6.09 11.61 -18.61
N VAL A 126 -5.64 10.64 -17.82
CA VAL A 126 -4.82 9.52 -18.27
C VAL A 126 -5.59 8.65 -19.28
N LEU A 127 -6.82 8.27 -18.93
CA LEU A 127 -7.67 7.46 -19.82
C LEU A 127 -7.97 8.18 -21.15
N ALA A 128 -8.21 9.49 -21.12
CA ALA A 128 -8.45 10.28 -22.33
C ALA A 128 -7.19 10.46 -23.20
N SER A 129 -6.00 10.58 -22.59
CA SER A 129 -4.74 10.80 -23.33
C SER A 129 -4.09 9.51 -23.84
N ASN A 130 -4.41 8.36 -23.25
CA ASN A 130 -3.90 7.06 -23.67
C ASN A 130 -4.31 6.63 -25.08
N VAL A 131 -5.27 7.32 -25.71
CA VAL A 131 -5.59 7.13 -27.13
C VAL A 131 -4.40 7.53 -28.03
N ASN A 132 -3.51 8.43 -27.56
CA ASN A 132 -2.43 9.01 -28.36
C ASN A 132 -1.03 8.94 -27.71
N SER A 133 -0.87 8.28 -26.56
CA SER A 133 0.41 8.27 -25.83
C SER A 133 0.86 6.86 -25.45
N ASN A 134 2.12 6.52 -25.72
CA ASN A 134 2.75 5.25 -25.30
C ASN A 134 3.13 5.22 -23.80
N LYS A 135 2.64 6.15 -22.98
CA LYS A 135 3.04 6.25 -21.58
C LYS A 135 2.19 5.31 -20.71
N SER A 136 2.81 4.31 -20.12
CA SER A 136 2.18 3.40 -19.16
C SER A 136 2.08 4.07 -17.79
N THR A 137 0.87 4.51 -17.39
CA THR A 137 0.64 5.15 -16.09
C THR A 137 -0.08 4.19 -15.15
N PRO A 138 0.51 3.85 -13.97
CA PRO A 138 -0.14 2.97 -13.01
C PRO A 138 -1.31 3.69 -12.33
N ILE A 139 -2.46 3.02 -12.24
CA ILE A 139 -3.71 3.60 -11.73
C ILE A 139 -4.21 2.86 -10.49
N HIS A 140 -4.27 1.52 -10.56
CA HIS A 140 -4.78 0.67 -9.48
C HIS A 140 -3.72 -0.31 -9.01
N TYR A 141 -3.76 -0.65 -7.73
CA TYR A 141 -2.83 -1.56 -7.08
C TYR A 141 -3.59 -2.61 -6.29
N GLY A 142 -3.06 -3.83 -6.26
CA GLY A 142 -3.59 -4.91 -5.45
C GLY A 142 -2.49 -5.87 -5.05
N ILE A 143 -2.63 -6.51 -3.90
CA ILE A 143 -1.77 -7.62 -3.48
C ILE A 143 -2.54 -8.91 -3.79
N VAL A 144 -1.96 -9.74 -4.64
CA VAL A 144 -2.48 -11.05 -4.98
C VAL A 144 -1.88 -12.07 -4.01
N VAL A 145 -2.73 -12.81 -3.31
CA VAL A 145 -2.36 -13.79 -2.29
C VAL A 145 -3.05 -15.12 -2.60
N ARG A 146 -2.29 -16.21 -2.63
CA ARG A 146 -2.85 -17.57 -2.59
C ARG A 146 -2.51 -18.21 -1.26
N TYR A 147 -3.53 -18.74 -0.59
CA TYR A 147 -3.37 -19.41 0.69
C TYR A 147 -4.46 -20.48 0.85
N ASP A 148 -4.09 -21.73 0.63
CA ASP A 148 -5.06 -22.84 0.52
C ASP A 148 -5.13 -23.71 1.81
N GLN A 149 -4.35 -23.39 2.85
CA GLN A 149 -4.26 -24.21 4.07
C GLN A 149 -5.50 -24.09 4.97
N GLU A 150 -6.05 -22.88 5.08
CA GLU A 150 -7.20 -22.56 5.94
C GLU A 150 -7.87 -21.27 5.43
N PRO A 151 -9.08 -20.92 5.89
CA PRO A 151 -9.72 -19.66 5.51
C PRO A 151 -8.83 -18.46 5.83
N LEU A 152 -8.64 -17.58 4.84
CA LEU A 152 -7.93 -16.32 5.04
C LEU A 152 -8.77 -15.38 5.92
N GLN A 153 -8.24 -15.03 7.10
CA GLN A 153 -8.89 -14.16 8.09
C GLN A 153 -8.18 -12.83 8.22
N GLU A 154 -6.86 -12.80 8.08
CA GLU A 154 -6.07 -11.58 8.19
C GLU A 154 -4.91 -11.59 7.21
N VAL A 155 -4.62 -10.40 6.66
CA VAL A 155 -3.39 -10.13 5.92
C VAL A 155 -2.60 -9.03 6.62
N THR A 156 -1.35 -9.33 6.92
CA THR A 156 -0.38 -8.38 7.46
C THR A 156 0.58 -7.96 6.35
N ILE A 157 0.59 -6.67 6.02
CA ILE A 157 1.42 -6.10 4.97
C ILE A 157 2.50 -5.25 5.63
N ARG A 158 3.77 -5.60 5.41
CA ARG A 158 4.91 -4.80 5.84
C ARG A 158 5.45 -4.00 4.66
N TYR A 159 5.69 -2.72 4.89
CA TYR A 159 6.11 -1.78 3.84
C TYR A 159 7.00 -0.66 4.37
N ASP A 160 7.77 -0.04 3.49
CA ASP A 160 8.56 1.15 3.81
C ASP A 160 7.83 2.43 3.43
N TYR A 161 7.85 3.37 4.37
CA TYR A 161 7.32 4.72 4.20
C TYR A 161 8.31 5.72 4.82
N LEU A 162 8.81 6.64 3.99
CA LEU A 162 9.83 7.64 4.37
C LEU A 162 11.11 7.01 4.96
N GLY A 163 11.51 5.83 4.46
CA GLY A 163 12.71 5.11 4.92
C GLY A 163 12.52 4.29 6.20
N PHE A 164 11.31 4.27 6.76
CA PHE A 164 10.98 3.52 7.96
C PHE A 164 9.90 2.48 7.67
N THR A 165 10.02 1.32 8.30
CA THR A 165 9.05 0.24 8.18
C THR A 165 7.75 0.56 8.92
N LYS A 166 6.63 0.25 8.26
CA LYS A 166 5.30 0.17 8.86
C LYS A 166 4.64 -1.18 8.60
N VAL A 167 3.60 -1.44 9.38
CA VAL A 167 2.79 -2.65 9.30
C VAL A 167 1.33 -2.24 9.16
N LYS A 168 0.64 -2.83 8.19
CA LYS A 168 -0.81 -2.74 8.02
C LYS A 168 -1.42 -4.10 8.31
N HIS A 169 -2.41 -4.12 9.18
CA HIS A 169 -3.25 -5.28 9.43
C HIS A 169 -4.57 -5.10 8.69
N VAL A 170 -4.97 -6.10 7.90
CA VAL A 170 -6.22 -6.11 7.14
C VAL A 170 -7.01 -7.34 7.55
N ALA A 171 -8.09 -7.14 8.30
CA ALA A 171 -9.02 -8.20 8.62
C ALA A 171 -9.91 -8.49 7.40
N ILE A 172 -9.86 -9.73 6.93
CA ILE A 172 -10.75 -10.27 5.91
C ILE A 172 -11.95 -10.84 6.67
N GLY A 173 -12.89 -9.96 7.01
CA GLY A 173 -14.12 -10.38 7.71
C GLY A 173 -14.78 -11.53 6.97
N SER A 174 -15.28 -12.51 7.71
CA SER A 174 -16.11 -13.58 7.17
C SER A 174 -17.27 -12.94 6.41
N MET A 175 -17.21 -12.93 5.08
CA MET A 175 -18.38 -12.66 4.27
C MET A 175 -19.36 -13.79 4.59
N SER A 176 -20.33 -13.50 5.46
CA SER A 176 -21.49 -14.34 5.66
C SER A 176 -22.17 -14.48 4.30
N HIS A 177 -22.16 -15.70 3.78
CA HIS A 177 -23.01 -16.12 2.67
C HIS A 177 -24.48 -15.84 2.98
#